data_AF-A0A3A8LCQ2-F1
#
_entry.id   AF-A0A3A8LCQ2-F1
#
_cell.length_a   1.000
_cell.length_b   1.000
_cell.length_c   1.000
_cell.angle_alpha   90.00
_cell.angle_beta   90.00
_cell.angle_gamma   90.00
#
_symmetry.space_group_name_H-M   'P 1'
#
loop_
_entity.id
_entity.type
_entity.pdbx_description
1 polymer ?
#
loop_
_entity_poly.entity_id
_entity_poly.type
_entity_poly.pdbx_seq_one_letter_code
_entity_poly.pdbx_strand_id
1 'polypeptide(L)'
;MRLNLKQWLSVLCVGAFAVAVPAWADVPTPVDCGTVECEGIREMKSLYTAEMAYFGERDSFTADMAQLAFADFAPAPCANGTRAPVPGPGWVSGCRFAYKVTAVTPNPSPSFTAVAQGAAGTSAAGITLQIGTHPVSGILFWLERNGVRRYVDAAECLAAQSFVCDAQLREGTMGLRALYTSEMAYFGEKDRYTSNYAQLGFLPPGCADGTRAPVPDASWIGGCKFIFRADVTGPSSFSLTARAVAGAIQGTVVTQVDQGEPVVTPVYDSVCR
;
A
#
# COMPACT_ATOMS: atom_id res chain seq x y z
N MET A 1 -52.93 -42.13 -25.69
CA MET A 1 -53.75 -42.34 -24.47
C MET A 1 -53.09 -41.60 -23.30
N ARG A 2 -53.91 -41.03 -22.42
CA ARG A 2 -53.57 -40.05 -21.38
C ARG A 2 -52.97 -40.68 -20.10
N LEU A 3 -52.35 -39.80 -19.32
CA LEU A 3 -52.15 -39.72 -17.85
C LEU A 3 -51.05 -40.59 -17.21
N ASN A 4 -50.00 -40.02 -16.60
CA ASN A 4 -49.87 -39.29 -15.31
C ASN A 4 -50.00 -40.18 -14.06
N LEU A 5 -48.91 -40.27 -13.27
CA LEU A 5 -48.79 -40.11 -11.80
C LEU A 5 -47.40 -40.62 -11.36
N LYS A 6 -46.46 -39.77 -10.96
CA LYS A 6 -46.16 -39.39 -9.55
C LYS A 6 -46.15 -40.58 -8.56
N GLN A 7 -44.96 -41.00 -8.11
CA GLN A 7 -44.50 -41.00 -6.70
C GLN A 7 -43.21 -41.85 -6.56
N TRP A 8 -42.01 -41.27 -6.35
CA TRP A 8 -41.39 -40.73 -5.13
C TRP A 8 -40.33 -41.70 -4.55
N LEU A 9 -39.12 -41.14 -4.33
CA LEU A 9 -38.06 -41.44 -3.35
C LEU A 9 -37.78 -42.93 -3.01
N SER A 10 -36.53 -43.40 -3.03
CA SER A 10 -35.50 -42.97 -2.07
C SER A 10 -34.13 -43.58 -2.41
N VAL A 11 -33.09 -42.75 -2.35
CA VAL A 11 -31.83 -42.97 -1.62
C VAL A 11 -31.04 -44.26 -1.91
N LEU A 12 -29.90 -44.09 -2.58
CA LEU A 12 -28.63 -44.67 -2.15
C LEU A 12 -27.49 -43.76 -2.62
N CYS A 13 -27.10 -42.86 -1.72
CA CYS A 13 -25.86 -42.10 -1.80
C CYS A 13 -24.68 -43.08 -1.72
N VAL A 14 -24.05 -43.36 -2.86
CA VAL A 14 -22.69 -43.90 -2.88
C VAL A 14 -21.77 -42.73 -3.15
N GLY A 15 -21.04 -42.34 -2.10
CA GLY A 15 -20.09 -41.25 -2.14
C GLY A 15 -18.94 -41.55 -3.09
N ALA A 16 -18.86 -40.75 -4.16
CA ALA A 16 -17.61 -40.41 -4.79
C ALA A 16 -17.29 -38.99 -4.30
N PHE A 17 -16.33 -38.87 -3.38
CA PHE A 17 -15.66 -37.59 -3.12
C PHE A 17 -14.83 -37.25 -4.36
N ALA A 18 -15.49 -36.72 -5.38
CA ALA A 18 -14.84 -35.85 -6.32
C ALA A 18 -14.51 -34.59 -5.51
N VAL A 19 -13.25 -34.48 -5.07
CA VAL A 19 -12.69 -33.19 -4.71
C VAL A 19 -12.62 -32.42 -6.04
N ALA A 20 -13.75 -31.82 -6.41
CA ALA A 20 -13.74 -30.69 -7.32
C ALA A 20 -12.95 -29.63 -6.57
N VAL A 21 -11.64 -29.61 -6.84
CA VAL A 21 -10.82 -28.43 -6.61
C VAL A 21 -11.65 -27.29 -7.18
N PRO A 22 -11.97 -26.23 -6.41
CA PRO A 22 -12.63 -25.10 -7.02
C PRO A 22 -11.74 -24.70 -8.19
N ALA A 23 -12.30 -24.74 -9.40
CA ALA A 23 -11.71 -24.09 -10.54
C ALA A 23 -11.36 -22.70 -10.03
N TRP A 24 -10.05 -22.44 -9.94
CA TRP A 24 -9.53 -21.13 -9.57
C TRP A 24 -10.10 -20.23 -10.64
N ALA A 25 -11.18 -19.53 -10.30
CA ALA A 25 -11.73 -18.49 -11.14
C ALA A 25 -10.53 -17.66 -11.56
N ASP A 26 -10.39 -17.51 -12.88
CA ASP A 26 -9.29 -16.81 -13.52
C ASP A 26 -8.91 -15.62 -12.65
N VAL A 27 -7.68 -15.66 -12.10
CA VAL A 27 -7.08 -14.54 -11.40
C VAL A 27 -7.34 -13.33 -12.29
N PRO A 28 -7.93 -12.22 -11.78
CA PRO A 28 -8.14 -11.05 -12.61
C PRO A 28 -6.80 -10.72 -13.24
N THR A 29 -6.74 -10.83 -14.56
CA THR A 29 -5.53 -10.48 -15.33
C THR A 29 -5.10 -9.11 -14.84
N PRO A 30 -3.82 -8.92 -14.46
CA PRO A 30 -3.33 -7.64 -13.98
C PRO A 30 -3.78 -6.52 -14.90
N VAL A 31 -4.35 -5.47 -14.30
CA VAL A 31 -4.78 -4.28 -15.00
C VAL A 31 -3.58 -3.72 -15.76
N ASP A 32 -3.75 -3.58 -17.07
CA ASP A 32 -2.79 -2.96 -17.97
C ASP A 32 -2.31 -1.62 -17.41
N CYS A 33 -1.02 -1.29 -17.55
CA CYS A 33 -0.43 0.00 -17.14
C CYS A 33 -1.05 1.23 -17.85
N GLY A 34 -2.06 1.01 -18.69
CA GLY A 34 -2.76 1.99 -19.51
C GLY A 34 -4.09 2.50 -18.96
N THR A 35 -4.57 2.06 -17.80
CA THR A 35 -5.78 2.71 -17.23
C THR A 35 -5.41 4.11 -16.76
N VAL A 36 -6.28 5.07 -17.03
CA VAL A 36 -6.01 6.48 -16.76
C VAL A 36 -5.78 6.75 -15.27
N GLU A 37 -6.39 5.93 -14.42
CA GLU A 37 -6.27 5.95 -12.96
C GLU A 37 -4.83 5.74 -12.48
N CYS A 38 -4.01 4.99 -13.22
CA CYS A 38 -2.70 4.55 -12.76
C CYS A 38 -1.67 5.65 -12.57
N GLU A 39 -1.78 6.73 -13.34
CA GLU A 39 -1.02 7.94 -13.07
C GLU A 39 -1.38 8.49 -11.69
N GLY A 40 -2.68 8.75 -11.45
CA GLY A 40 -3.16 9.30 -10.19
C GLY A 40 -2.77 8.46 -8.98
N ILE A 41 -2.86 7.13 -9.09
CA ILE A 41 -2.52 6.20 -8.00
C ILE A 41 -1.02 6.25 -7.69
N ARG A 42 -0.17 6.20 -8.71
CA ARG A 42 1.29 6.23 -8.55
C ARG A 42 1.75 7.56 -7.93
N GLU A 43 1.27 8.68 -8.45
CA GLU A 43 1.69 9.98 -7.94
C GLU A 43 1.11 10.25 -6.54
N MET A 44 -0.12 9.81 -6.22
CA MET A 44 -0.65 9.93 -4.86
C MET A 44 0.18 9.13 -3.85
N LYS A 45 0.69 7.95 -4.24
CA LYS A 45 1.64 7.21 -3.41
C LYS A 45 2.94 7.98 -3.19
N SER A 46 3.50 8.60 -4.25
CA SER A 46 4.69 9.43 -4.15
C SER A 46 4.46 10.64 -3.24
N LEU A 47 3.29 11.28 -3.32
CA LEU A 47 2.89 12.38 -2.44
C LEU A 47 2.88 11.94 -0.97
N TYR A 48 2.31 10.77 -0.69
CA TYR A 48 2.32 10.21 0.66
C TYR A 48 3.74 9.96 1.17
N THR A 49 4.62 9.38 0.34
CA THR A 49 6.02 9.17 0.71
C THR A 49 6.75 10.49 1.00
N ALA A 50 6.51 11.53 0.21
CA ALA A 50 7.11 12.85 0.44
C ALA A 50 6.62 13.50 1.75
N GLU A 51 5.34 13.39 2.07
CA GLU A 51 4.78 13.89 3.34
C GLU A 51 5.36 13.14 4.55
N MET A 52 5.53 11.82 4.44
CA MET A 52 6.17 11.04 5.51
C MET A 52 7.64 11.39 5.70
N ALA A 53 8.37 11.64 4.61
CA ALA A 53 9.76 12.11 4.67
C ALA A 53 9.85 13.50 5.32
N TYR A 54 8.98 14.43 4.89
CA TYR A 54 8.90 15.77 5.47
C TYR A 54 8.55 15.72 6.97
N PHE A 55 7.57 14.88 7.35
CA PHE A 55 7.21 14.65 8.74
C PHE A 55 8.39 14.11 9.55
N GLY A 56 9.16 13.15 9.02
CA GLY A 56 10.34 12.61 9.70
C GLY A 56 11.41 13.66 10.00
N GLU A 57 11.52 14.71 9.19
CA GLU A 57 12.48 15.81 9.40
C GLU A 57 11.93 16.96 10.24
N ARG A 58 10.63 17.23 10.14
CA ARG A 58 10.00 18.47 10.63
C ARG A 58 8.96 18.27 11.72
N ASP A 59 8.70 17.01 12.08
CA ASP A 59 7.68 16.58 13.06
C ASP A 59 6.29 17.21 12.81
N SER A 60 5.99 17.44 11.52
CA SER A 60 4.76 18.06 11.03
C SER A 60 4.56 17.75 9.55
N PHE A 61 3.31 17.68 9.09
CA PHE A 61 2.97 17.61 7.67
C PHE A 61 2.88 19.02 7.06
N THR A 62 2.92 19.15 5.74
CA THR A 62 2.89 20.46 5.08
C THR A 62 1.87 20.53 3.95
N ALA A 63 1.03 21.58 3.99
CA ALA A 63 0.14 21.87 2.86
C ALA A 63 0.87 22.56 1.69
N ASP A 64 2.14 22.93 1.88
CA ASP A 64 2.95 23.58 0.86
C ASP A 64 3.59 22.53 -0.06
N MET A 65 2.97 22.34 -1.23
CA MET A 65 3.46 21.40 -2.23
C MET A 65 4.88 21.72 -2.73
N ALA A 66 5.34 22.97 -2.60
CA ALA A 66 6.71 23.33 -2.97
C ALA A 66 7.73 22.75 -1.98
N GLN A 67 7.36 22.58 -0.71
CA GLN A 67 8.21 21.93 0.28
C GLN A 67 8.34 20.43 0.03
N LEU A 68 7.27 19.80 -0.48
CA LEU A 68 7.27 18.38 -0.84
C LEU A 68 8.08 18.09 -2.11
N ALA A 69 8.30 19.08 -2.98
CA ALA A 69 9.18 18.94 -4.13
C ALA A 69 10.65 18.69 -3.72
N PHE A 70 11.07 19.16 -2.53
CA PHE A 70 12.39 18.84 -1.97
C PHE A 70 12.47 17.40 -1.44
N ALA A 71 11.33 16.77 -1.15
CA ALA A 71 11.19 15.36 -0.81
C ALA A 71 10.83 14.51 -2.05
N ASP A 72 11.31 14.94 -3.23
CA ASP A 72 11.16 14.27 -4.52
C ASP A 72 9.71 14.07 -5.03
N PHE A 73 8.73 14.80 -4.48
CA PHE A 73 7.39 14.81 -5.08
C PHE A 73 7.35 15.70 -6.33
N ALA A 74 7.58 15.09 -7.49
CA ALA A 74 7.51 15.75 -8.79
C ALA A 74 6.72 14.89 -9.80
N PRO A 75 5.39 15.04 -9.88
CA PRO A 75 4.56 14.30 -10.83
C PRO A 75 5.11 14.38 -12.26
N ALA A 76 5.18 13.22 -12.92
CA ALA A 76 5.73 13.14 -14.27
C ALA A 76 4.89 13.96 -15.27
N PRO A 77 5.54 14.73 -16.18
CA PRO A 77 4.82 15.33 -17.30
C PRO A 77 4.37 14.24 -18.30
N CYS A 78 3.52 14.62 -19.25
CA CYS A 78 3.21 13.75 -20.38
C CYS A 78 4.45 13.50 -21.25
N ALA A 79 4.42 12.45 -22.09
CA ALA A 79 5.54 12.10 -22.98
C ALA A 79 5.94 13.23 -23.96
N ASN A 80 4.98 14.10 -24.33
CA ASN A 80 5.20 15.30 -25.14
C ASN A 80 5.62 16.53 -24.31
N GLY A 81 5.91 16.37 -23.01
CA GLY A 81 6.28 17.44 -22.09
C GLY A 81 5.12 18.28 -21.55
N THR A 82 3.87 18.07 -22.01
CA THR A 82 2.72 18.85 -21.53
C THR A 82 2.31 18.42 -20.12
N ARG A 83 1.62 19.32 -19.42
CA ARG A 83 1.06 19.07 -18.09
C ARG A 83 -0.42 19.39 -18.05
N ALA A 84 -1.13 18.71 -17.16
CA ALA A 84 -2.54 18.96 -16.89
C ALA A 84 -2.76 20.39 -16.38
N PRO A 85 -3.86 21.06 -16.80
CA PRO A 85 -4.25 22.32 -16.19
C PRO A 85 -4.59 22.09 -14.71
N VAL A 86 -4.18 23.04 -13.85
CA VAL A 86 -4.45 22.98 -12.41
C VAL A 86 -5.69 23.82 -12.04
N PRO A 87 -6.49 23.39 -11.05
CA PRO A 87 -7.68 24.13 -10.62
C PRO A 87 -7.41 25.52 -10.01
N GLY A 88 -6.21 25.76 -9.49
CA GLY A 88 -5.86 27.04 -8.86
C GLY A 88 -4.55 27.00 -8.09
N PRO A 89 -4.29 27.99 -7.21
CA PRO A 89 -3.08 28.03 -6.39
C PRO A 89 -2.93 26.83 -5.44
N GLY A 90 -1.68 26.43 -5.21
CA GLY A 90 -1.33 25.31 -4.32
C GLY A 90 -1.57 23.92 -4.91
N TRP A 91 -1.81 23.83 -6.23
CA TRP A 91 -1.89 22.57 -6.95
C TRP A 91 -0.62 22.33 -7.76
N VAL A 92 -0.19 21.08 -7.86
CA VAL A 92 0.93 20.64 -8.72
C VAL A 92 0.38 19.77 -9.85
N SER A 93 0.86 19.96 -11.07
CA SER A 93 0.36 19.23 -12.24
C SER A 93 1.21 18.01 -12.59
N GLY A 94 0.54 16.89 -12.83
CA GLY A 94 1.08 15.75 -13.58
C GLY A 94 0.72 15.83 -15.07
N CYS A 95 0.60 14.67 -15.71
CA CYS A 95 0.22 14.57 -17.11
C CYS A 95 -1.30 14.73 -17.30
N ARG A 96 -2.12 13.99 -16.54
CA ARG A 96 -3.59 13.98 -16.63
C ARG A 96 -4.28 14.40 -15.33
N PHE A 97 -3.57 14.43 -14.22
CA PHE A 97 -4.09 14.84 -12.92
C PHE A 97 -3.39 16.09 -12.39
N ALA A 98 -4.10 16.83 -11.54
CA ALA A 98 -3.53 17.82 -10.64
C ALA A 98 -3.63 17.32 -9.20
N TYR A 99 -2.64 17.64 -8.37
CA TYR A 99 -2.49 17.14 -7.00
C TYR A 99 -2.43 18.27 -6.00
N LYS A 100 -2.99 18.09 -4.81
CA LYS A 100 -2.95 19.05 -3.72
C LYS A 100 -3.15 18.39 -2.36
N VAL A 101 -2.39 18.83 -1.36
CA VAL A 101 -2.70 18.59 0.06
C VAL A 101 -3.85 19.52 0.48
N THR A 102 -4.96 18.94 0.90
CA THR A 102 -6.22 19.66 1.18
C THR A 102 -6.33 20.11 2.62
N ALA A 103 -5.77 19.36 3.56
CA ALA A 103 -5.73 19.73 4.97
C ALA A 103 -4.57 19.04 5.68
N VAL A 104 -4.01 19.74 6.66
CA VAL A 104 -3.06 19.20 7.63
C VAL A 104 -3.64 19.41 9.03
N THR A 105 -3.63 18.35 9.83
CA THR A 105 -3.95 18.38 11.24
C THR A 105 -2.64 18.37 12.02
N PRO A 106 -2.39 19.32 12.94
CA PRO A 106 -1.16 19.34 13.72
C PRO A 106 -1.23 18.38 14.92
N ASN A 107 -0.15 18.38 15.72
CA ASN A 107 -0.08 17.68 17.01
C ASN A 107 -1.26 18.02 17.94
N PRO A 108 -1.72 17.09 18.80
CA PRO A 108 -1.05 15.82 19.18
C PRO A 108 -1.40 14.61 18.30
N SER A 109 -2.20 14.77 17.26
CA SER A 109 -2.58 13.68 16.36
C SER A 109 -2.38 14.12 14.91
N PRO A 110 -1.11 14.22 14.48
CA PRO A 110 -0.79 14.78 13.18
C PRO A 110 -1.36 13.90 12.07
N SER A 111 -1.97 14.53 11.07
CA SER A 111 -2.48 13.82 9.88
C SER A 111 -2.58 14.78 8.71
N PHE A 112 -2.74 14.25 7.50
CA PHE A 112 -3.03 15.07 6.33
C PHE A 112 -4.06 14.39 5.43
N THR A 113 -4.70 15.19 4.59
CA THR A 113 -5.54 14.74 3.49
C THR A 113 -5.04 15.37 2.20
N ALA A 114 -5.13 14.63 1.11
CA ALA A 114 -4.74 15.12 -0.20
C ALA A 114 -5.68 14.60 -1.27
N VAL A 115 -5.70 15.29 -2.41
CA VAL A 115 -6.55 14.97 -3.55
C VAL A 115 -5.73 14.97 -4.83
N ALA A 116 -6.03 14.02 -5.72
CA ALA A 116 -5.71 14.10 -7.14
C ALA A 116 -7.00 14.29 -7.92
N GLN A 117 -7.05 15.32 -8.76
CA GLN A 117 -8.21 15.62 -9.60
C GLN A 117 -7.84 15.42 -11.06
N GLY A 118 -8.58 14.57 -11.75
CA GLY A 118 -8.42 14.38 -13.19
C GLY A 118 -8.81 15.65 -13.93
N ALA A 119 -7.89 16.15 -14.75
CA ALA A 119 -8.04 17.46 -15.37
C ALA A 119 -9.07 17.44 -16.51
N ALA A 120 -9.82 18.54 -16.62
CA ALA A 120 -10.79 18.72 -17.70
C ALA A 120 -10.11 18.60 -19.07
N GLY A 121 -10.78 17.94 -20.03
CA GLY A 121 -10.24 17.72 -21.36
C GLY A 121 -9.19 16.60 -21.47
N THR A 122 -8.89 15.90 -20.37
CA THR A 122 -8.06 14.69 -20.39
C THR A 122 -8.94 13.45 -20.25
N SER A 123 -8.37 12.27 -20.52
CA SER A 123 -9.04 11.00 -20.24
C SER A 123 -9.32 10.76 -18.75
N ALA A 124 -8.74 11.57 -17.86
CA ALA A 124 -8.92 11.46 -16.41
C ALA A 124 -10.11 12.26 -15.90
N ALA A 125 -10.75 13.08 -16.74
CA ALA A 125 -11.83 13.97 -16.33
C ALA A 125 -12.94 13.19 -15.59
N GLY A 126 -13.37 13.72 -14.44
CA GLY A 126 -14.39 13.09 -13.59
C GLY A 126 -13.86 11.99 -12.65
N ILE A 127 -12.54 11.78 -12.60
CA ILE A 127 -11.89 10.91 -11.62
C ILE A 127 -11.28 11.77 -10.52
N THR A 128 -11.52 11.37 -9.27
CA THR A 128 -10.90 11.97 -8.09
C THR A 128 -10.24 10.87 -7.28
N LEU A 129 -9.00 11.08 -6.85
CA LEU A 129 -8.36 10.25 -5.85
C LEU A 129 -8.16 11.04 -4.56
N GLN A 130 -8.25 10.36 -3.42
CA GLN A 130 -8.06 10.98 -2.11
C GLN A 130 -7.15 10.14 -1.23
N ILE A 131 -6.32 10.81 -0.44
CA ILE A 131 -5.64 10.26 0.74
C ILE A 131 -6.46 10.62 1.96
N GLY A 132 -6.76 9.62 2.78
CA GLY A 132 -7.36 9.82 4.09
C GLY A 132 -6.88 8.80 5.11
N THR A 133 -7.16 9.07 6.38
CA THR A 133 -6.89 8.15 7.48
C THR A 133 -8.11 7.28 7.76
N HIS A 134 -7.89 5.98 7.88
CA HIS A 134 -8.84 4.99 8.36
C HIS A 134 -8.41 4.50 9.74
N PRO A 135 -9.33 4.40 10.71
CA PRO A 135 -8.99 4.08 12.09
C PRO A 135 -8.22 2.76 12.28
N VAL A 136 -8.43 1.80 11.38
CA VAL A 136 -7.82 0.45 11.47
C VAL A 136 -6.64 0.30 10.49
N SER A 137 -6.73 0.91 9.32
CA SER A 137 -5.86 0.61 8.17
C SER A 137 -4.79 1.68 7.95
N GLY A 138 -4.74 2.69 8.83
CA GLY A 138 -3.85 3.83 8.67
C GLY A 138 -4.26 4.63 7.45
N ILE A 139 -3.32 4.95 6.57
CA ILE A 139 -3.61 5.77 5.39
C ILE A 139 -4.13 4.90 4.25
N LEU A 140 -5.27 5.32 3.69
CA LEU A 140 -5.95 4.65 2.58
C LEU A 140 -6.12 5.61 1.39
N PHE A 141 -6.08 5.02 0.19
CA PHE A 141 -6.35 5.70 -1.06
C PHE A 141 -7.76 5.35 -1.53
N TRP A 142 -8.49 6.38 -1.92
CA TRP A 142 -9.82 6.24 -2.48
C TRP A 142 -9.79 6.71 -3.91
N LEU A 143 -10.52 6.01 -4.77
CA LEU A 143 -10.81 6.47 -6.12
C LEU A 143 -12.31 6.61 -6.27
N GLU A 144 -12.72 7.78 -6.72
CA GLU A 144 -14.09 8.08 -7.08
C GLU A 144 -14.17 8.35 -8.57
N ARG A 145 -15.10 7.68 -9.24
CA ARG A 145 -15.46 7.93 -10.63
C ARG A 145 -16.97 7.94 -10.74
N ASN A 146 -17.52 9.02 -11.30
CA ASN A 146 -18.97 9.18 -11.51
C ASN A 146 -19.80 8.95 -10.22
N GLY A 147 -19.30 9.43 -9.08
CA GLY A 147 -19.96 9.28 -7.77
C GLY A 147 -19.83 7.88 -7.13
N VAL A 148 -19.16 6.94 -7.79
CA VAL A 148 -18.86 5.62 -7.21
C VAL A 148 -17.46 5.65 -6.61
N ARG A 149 -17.38 5.53 -5.28
CA ARG A 149 -16.13 5.48 -4.53
C ARG A 149 -15.75 4.03 -4.23
N ARG A 150 -14.49 3.71 -4.47
CA ARG A 150 -13.87 2.46 -4.02
C ARG A 150 -12.51 2.73 -3.43
N TYR A 151 -12.03 1.80 -2.64
CA TYR A 151 -10.65 1.82 -2.23
C TYR A 151 -9.71 1.37 -3.36
N VAL A 152 -8.48 1.83 -3.26
CA VAL A 152 -7.41 1.52 -4.21
C VAL A 152 -6.16 1.11 -3.46
N ASP A 153 -5.52 0.05 -3.95
CA ASP A 153 -4.23 -0.37 -3.44
C ASP A 153 -3.12 0.52 -4.02
N ALA A 154 -2.13 0.89 -3.22
CA ALA A 154 -0.93 1.59 -3.70
C ALA A 154 -0.09 0.75 -4.68
N ALA A 155 -0.43 -0.54 -4.85
CA ALA A 155 0.13 -1.47 -5.82
C ALA A 155 -0.82 -1.79 -6.99
N GLU A 156 -2.05 -1.26 -7.00
CA GLU A 156 -3.10 -1.63 -7.98
C GLU A 156 -2.68 -1.35 -9.44
N CYS A 157 -1.83 -0.36 -9.62
CA CYS A 157 -1.37 0.13 -10.92
C CYS A 157 0.09 -0.19 -11.24
N LEU A 158 0.62 -1.19 -10.57
CA LEU A 158 1.92 -1.73 -10.93
C LEU A 158 1.78 -2.69 -12.12
N ALA A 159 2.84 -2.82 -12.94
CA ALA A 159 2.82 -3.68 -14.12
C ALA A 159 2.52 -5.14 -13.76
N ALA A 160 2.12 -5.98 -14.73
CA ALA A 160 2.06 -7.44 -14.52
C ALA A 160 3.41 -8.00 -14.00
N GLN A 161 4.52 -7.42 -14.47
CA GLN A 161 5.88 -7.68 -13.98
C GLN A 161 6.08 -7.26 -12.52
N SER A 162 5.23 -6.41 -11.96
CA SER A 162 5.23 -6.06 -10.56
C SER A 162 4.45 -7.04 -9.66
N PHE A 163 3.94 -8.13 -10.24
CA PHE A 163 3.47 -9.29 -9.51
C PHE A 163 4.49 -10.42 -9.51
N VAL A 164 5.68 -10.21 -10.10
CA VAL A 164 6.86 -11.06 -9.85
C VAL A 164 7.34 -10.89 -8.41
N CYS A 165 8.14 -11.83 -7.94
CA CYS A 165 8.57 -11.91 -6.54
C CYS A 165 9.24 -10.61 -6.06
N ASP A 166 10.08 -9.97 -6.89
CA ASP A 166 10.81 -8.75 -6.53
C ASP A 166 9.91 -7.55 -6.23
N ALA A 167 8.79 -7.44 -6.93
CA ALA A 167 7.86 -6.35 -6.69
C ALA A 167 6.88 -6.64 -5.55
N GLN A 168 6.54 -7.91 -5.31
CA GLN A 168 5.86 -8.28 -4.06
C GLN A 168 6.79 -8.07 -2.86
N LEU A 169 8.09 -8.32 -3.00
CA LEU A 169 9.11 -8.04 -1.98
C LEU A 169 9.26 -6.56 -1.65
N ARG A 170 8.79 -5.65 -2.52
CA ARG A 170 8.89 -4.20 -2.27
C ARG A 170 8.12 -3.76 -1.03
N GLU A 171 6.94 -4.33 -0.75
CA GLU A 171 6.19 -3.99 0.48
C GLU A 171 7.03 -4.35 1.72
N GLY A 172 7.54 -5.59 1.77
CA GLY A 172 8.37 -6.07 2.88
C GLY A 172 9.65 -5.27 3.04
N THR A 173 10.41 -5.03 1.96
CA THR A 173 11.70 -4.31 2.02
C THR A 173 11.52 -2.83 2.35
N MET A 174 10.53 -2.14 1.78
CA MET A 174 10.26 -0.73 2.09
C MET A 174 9.70 -0.56 3.50
N GLY A 175 8.79 -1.42 3.93
CA GLY A 175 8.25 -1.37 5.29
C GLY A 175 9.32 -1.65 6.34
N LEU A 176 10.22 -2.59 6.07
CA LEU A 176 11.35 -2.91 6.97
C LEU A 176 12.36 -1.75 7.05
N ARG A 177 12.66 -1.08 5.91
CA ARG A 177 13.48 0.15 5.90
C ARG A 177 12.84 1.29 6.68
N ALA A 178 11.53 1.50 6.52
CA ALA A 178 10.82 2.53 7.28
C ALA A 178 10.84 2.24 8.78
N LEU A 179 10.64 0.98 9.18
CA LEU A 179 10.75 0.55 10.58
C LEU A 179 12.17 0.77 11.14
N TYR A 180 13.20 0.44 10.35
CA TYR A 180 14.60 0.73 10.71
C TYR A 180 14.82 2.22 10.95
N THR A 181 14.38 3.08 10.02
CA THR A 181 14.48 4.54 10.18
C THR A 181 13.78 5.02 11.45
N SER A 182 12.59 4.52 11.75
CA SER A 182 11.87 4.85 12.98
C SER A 182 12.63 4.45 14.25
N GLU A 183 13.24 3.25 14.28
CA GLU A 183 14.04 2.79 15.42
C GLU A 183 15.29 3.65 15.62
N MET A 184 15.99 3.99 14.53
CA MET A 184 17.17 4.86 14.58
C MET A 184 16.82 6.26 15.10
N ALA A 185 15.70 6.84 14.66
CA ALA A 185 15.21 8.12 15.14
C ALA A 185 14.85 8.05 16.64
N TYR A 186 14.11 7.01 17.05
CA TYR A 186 13.74 6.81 18.45
C TYR A 186 14.96 6.61 19.35
N PHE A 187 15.97 5.85 18.91
CA PHE A 187 17.23 5.71 19.64
C PHE A 187 17.96 7.05 19.77
N GLY A 188 18.03 7.85 18.71
CA GLY A 188 18.63 9.19 18.75
C GLY A 188 17.97 10.14 19.75
N GLU A 189 16.69 9.93 20.07
CA GLU A 189 15.96 10.73 21.05
C GLU A 189 15.93 10.15 22.48
N LYS A 190 15.89 8.83 22.60
CA LYS A 190 15.57 8.13 23.87
C LYS A 190 16.72 7.28 24.39
N ASP A 191 17.84 7.22 23.67
CA ASP A 191 19.01 6.39 23.96
C ASP A 191 18.68 4.90 24.14
N ARG A 192 17.60 4.44 23.50
CA ARG A 192 17.17 3.04 23.50
C ARG A 192 16.25 2.72 22.33
N TYR A 193 16.22 1.48 21.86
CA TYR A 193 15.22 0.97 20.91
C TYR A 193 13.91 0.56 21.62
N THR A 194 12.82 0.38 20.86
CA THR A 194 11.51 -0.03 21.42
C THR A 194 10.69 -0.89 20.48
N SER A 195 10.10 -1.98 20.97
CA SER A 195 9.17 -2.79 20.18
C SER A 195 7.74 -2.21 20.15
N ASN A 196 7.53 -0.96 20.58
CA ASN A 196 6.23 -0.30 20.62
C ASN A 196 6.02 0.56 19.37
N TYR A 197 5.28 0.04 18.39
CA TYR A 197 5.05 0.71 17.10
C TYR A 197 4.36 2.07 17.22
N ALA A 198 3.51 2.27 18.24
CA ALA A 198 2.87 3.57 18.45
C ALA A 198 3.88 4.63 18.89
N GLN A 199 4.91 4.25 19.67
CA GLN A 199 6.00 5.14 20.03
C GLN A 199 6.96 5.41 18.87
N LEU A 200 7.13 4.44 17.97
CA LEU A 200 7.90 4.57 16.75
C LEU A 200 7.19 5.41 15.66
N GLY A 201 5.89 5.66 15.82
CA GLY A 201 5.05 6.21 14.75
C GLY A 201 4.98 5.29 13.52
N PHE A 202 5.31 4.01 13.67
CA PHE A 202 5.40 3.07 12.56
C PHE A 202 4.02 2.43 12.29
N LEU A 203 3.49 2.69 11.10
CA LEU A 203 2.23 2.09 10.65
C LEU A 203 2.35 1.74 9.16
N PRO A 204 2.55 0.46 8.80
CA PRO A 204 2.66 0.07 7.39
C PRO A 204 1.33 0.33 6.66
N PRO A 205 1.33 0.51 5.33
CA PRO A 205 0.10 0.63 4.56
C PRO A 205 -0.81 -0.60 4.71
N GLY A 206 -2.12 -0.40 4.90
CA GLY A 206 -3.12 -1.47 4.85
C GLY A 206 -3.49 -1.87 3.42
N CYS A 207 -4.34 -2.88 3.27
CA CYS A 207 -4.89 -3.27 1.96
C CYS A 207 -5.91 -2.26 1.45
N ALA A 208 -6.15 -2.30 0.13
CA ALA A 208 -7.20 -1.50 -0.50
C ALA A 208 -8.54 -1.64 0.23
N ASP A 209 -9.03 -2.85 0.48
CA ASP A 209 -10.34 -3.09 1.12
C ASP A 209 -10.48 -2.57 2.57
N GLY A 210 -9.48 -1.86 3.09
CA GLY A 210 -9.44 -1.35 4.45
C GLY A 210 -9.06 -2.43 5.45
N THR A 211 -8.69 -3.62 5.01
CA THR A 211 -8.19 -4.66 5.91
C THR A 211 -6.66 -4.58 6.05
N ARG A 212 -6.13 -5.37 6.98
CA ARG A 212 -4.70 -5.61 7.15
C ARG A 212 -4.46 -7.10 7.21
N ALA A 213 -3.25 -7.50 6.85
CA ALA A 213 -2.77 -8.84 7.09
C ALA A 213 -3.00 -9.26 8.56
N PRO A 214 -3.58 -10.45 8.81
CA PRO A 214 -3.75 -10.95 10.16
C PRO A 214 -2.39 -11.19 10.81
N VAL A 215 -2.24 -10.77 12.06
CA VAL A 215 -1.00 -10.91 12.83
C VAL A 215 -1.11 -12.04 13.87
N PRO A 216 -0.01 -12.76 14.17
CA PRO A 216 -0.03 -13.84 15.16
C PRO A 216 -0.35 -13.38 16.59
N ASP A 217 0.19 -12.23 16.99
CA ASP A 217 0.06 -11.65 18.32
C ASP A 217 0.43 -10.14 18.29
N ALA A 218 0.38 -9.48 19.45
CA ALA A 218 0.63 -8.04 19.57
C ALA A 218 2.09 -7.60 19.31
N SER A 219 3.05 -8.53 19.19
CA SER A 219 4.43 -8.20 18.80
C SER A 219 4.56 -7.89 17.31
N TRP A 220 3.53 -8.15 16.52
CA TRP A 220 3.50 -7.93 15.08
C TRP A 220 2.55 -6.79 14.71
N ILE A 221 2.87 -6.08 13.63
CA ILE A 221 2.00 -5.10 12.99
C ILE A 221 1.78 -5.48 11.52
N GLY A 222 0.52 -5.55 11.10
CA GLY A 222 0.16 -6.01 9.75
C GLY A 222 0.11 -4.90 8.74
N GLY A 223 0.79 -5.05 7.60
CA GLY A 223 0.58 -4.29 6.37
C GLY A 223 -0.56 -4.88 5.53
N CYS A 224 -0.41 -4.92 4.20
CA CYS A 224 -1.39 -5.59 3.35
C CYS A 224 -1.02 -7.06 3.10
N LYS A 225 0.16 -7.33 2.56
CA LYS A 225 0.65 -8.70 2.30
C LYS A 225 1.78 -9.11 3.23
N PHE A 226 2.37 -8.14 3.95
CA PHE A 226 3.42 -8.37 4.92
C PHE A 226 2.96 -8.08 6.35
N ILE A 227 3.52 -8.81 7.30
CA ILE A 227 3.49 -8.46 8.72
C ILE A 227 4.91 -8.13 9.17
N PHE A 228 5.05 -7.18 10.10
CA PHE A 228 6.33 -6.64 10.53
C PHE A 228 6.52 -6.85 12.04
N ARG A 229 7.75 -7.09 12.45
CA ARG A 229 8.14 -7.26 13.84
C ARG A 229 9.48 -6.59 14.14
N ALA A 230 9.56 -5.89 15.27
CA ALA A 230 10.81 -5.42 15.88
C ALA A 230 11.09 -6.22 17.16
N ASP A 231 12.21 -6.93 17.18
CA ASP A 231 12.73 -7.68 18.32
C ASP A 231 13.86 -6.91 18.98
N VAL A 232 13.58 -6.22 20.08
CA VAL A 232 14.55 -5.45 20.85
C VAL A 232 15.15 -6.33 21.95
N THR A 233 16.42 -6.68 21.82
CA THR A 233 17.14 -7.58 22.75
C THR A 233 17.93 -6.84 23.82
N GLY A 234 18.10 -5.53 23.68
CA GLY A 234 18.80 -4.67 24.61
C GLY A 234 18.57 -3.20 24.25
N PRO A 235 19.05 -2.24 25.08
CA PRO A 235 18.84 -0.82 24.81
C PRO A 235 19.42 -0.40 23.45
N SER A 236 20.52 -1.03 23.03
CA SER A 236 21.24 -0.69 21.79
C SER A 236 21.29 -1.85 20.79
N SER A 237 20.36 -2.82 20.86
CA SER A 237 20.30 -3.92 19.90
C SER A 237 18.87 -4.32 19.55
N PHE A 238 18.62 -4.46 18.25
CA PHE A 238 17.35 -4.89 17.71
C PHE A 238 17.52 -5.70 16.43
N SER A 239 16.49 -6.46 16.08
CA SER A 239 16.34 -7.09 14.77
C SER A 239 14.93 -6.86 14.25
N LEU A 240 14.83 -6.69 12.93
CA LEU A 240 13.57 -6.45 12.23
C LEU A 240 13.24 -7.65 11.37
N THR A 241 11.96 -7.97 11.32
CA THR A 241 11.42 -9.05 10.47
C THR A 241 10.21 -8.53 9.70
N ALA A 242 10.18 -8.77 8.40
CA ALA A 242 8.99 -8.63 7.56
C ALA A 242 8.66 -10.00 6.95
N ARG A 243 7.46 -10.51 7.19
CA ARG A 243 7.01 -11.82 6.69
C ARG A 243 5.85 -11.65 5.72
N ALA A 244 5.99 -12.21 4.53
CA ALA A 244 4.92 -12.30 3.55
C ALA A 244 3.89 -13.34 4.01
N VAL A 245 2.64 -12.92 4.16
CA VAL A 245 1.52 -13.78 4.59
C VAL A 245 0.48 -14.02 3.50
N ALA A 246 0.61 -13.32 2.36
CA ALA A 246 -0.25 -13.46 1.21
C ALA A 246 0.52 -13.23 -0.10
N GLY A 247 -0.02 -13.69 -1.22
CA GLY A 247 0.56 -13.53 -2.55
C GLY A 247 1.51 -14.67 -2.94
N ALA A 248 2.20 -14.47 -4.07
CA ALA A 248 3.05 -15.50 -4.69
C ALA A 248 4.34 -15.78 -3.88
N ILE A 249 4.74 -14.84 -3.02
CA ILE A 249 5.90 -14.98 -2.13
C ILE A 249 5.50 -15.30 -0.68
N GLN A 250 4.27 -15.77 -0.44
CA GLN A 250 3.84 -16.14 0.90
C GLN A 250 4.83 -17.12 1.54
N GLY A 251 5.21 -16.83 2.80
CA GLY A 251 6.22 -17.58 3.53
C GLY A 251 7.61 -16.95 3.48
N THR A 252 7.86 -16.01 2.56
CA THR A 252 9.12 -15.28 2.49
C THR A 252 9.31 -14.37 3.69
N VAL A 253 10.54 -14.32 4.18
CA VAL A 253 10.95 -13.53 5.33
C VAL A 253 12.10 -12.62 4.91
N VAL A 254 11.96 -11.34 5.20
CA VAL A 254 13.03 -10.35 5.12
C VAL A 254 13.46 -10.04 6.55
N THR A 255 14.73 -10.24 6.86
CA THR A 255 15.29 -9.94 8.18
C THR A 255 16.39 -8.91 8.07
N GLN A 256 16.45 -7.97 9.01
CA GLN A 256 17.58 -7.05 9.15
C GLN A 256 18.02 -7.04 10.61
N VAL A 257 19.31 -7.18 10.86
CA VAL A 257 19.88 -7.10 12.21
C VAL A 257 20.70 -5.83 12.28
N ASP A 258 20.31 -4.93 13.19
CA ASP A 258 21.00 -3.65 13.42
C ASP A 258 21.27 -2.87 12.10
N GLN A 259 22.48 -2.34 11.90
CA GLN A 259 22.92 -1.64 10.68
C GLN A 259 23.21 -2.56 9.49
N GLY A 260 22.91 -3.86 9.59
CA GLY A 260 23.13 -4.82 8.51
C GLY A 260 22.21 -4.60 7.30
N GLU A 261 22.60 -5.16 6.16
CA GLU A 261 21.72 -5.18 4.99
C GLU A 261 20.56 -6.18 5.19
N PRO A 262 19.35 -5.90 4.66
CA PRO A 262 18.24 -6.85 4.68
C PRO A 262 18.58 -8.15 3.95
N VAL A 263 18.27 -9.28 4.59
CA VAL A 263 18.43 -10.64 4.06
C VAL A 263 17.06 -11.23 3.75
N VAL A 264 16.88 -11.78 2.55
CA VAL A 264 15.63 -12.39 2.08
C VAL A 264 15.74 -13.92 2.10
N THR A 265 14.76 -14.60 2.67
CA THR A 265 14.69 -16.08 2.76
C THR A 265 13.30 -16.59 2.34
N PRO A 266 13.18 -17.56 1.42
CA PRO A 266 14.26 -18.19 0.66
C PRO A 266 14.92 -17.21 -0.33
N VAL A 267 16.17 -17.51 -0.72
CA VAL A 267 16.84 -16.79 -1.81
C VAL A 267 16.24 -17.26 -3.13
N TYR A 268 15.80 -16.32 -3.96
CA TYR A 268 15.19 -16.64 -5.26
C TYR A 268 16.24 -16.57 -6.38
N ASP A 269 16.46 -17.69 -7.07
CA ASP A 269 17.38 -17.78 -8.20
C ASP A 269 16.66 -17.51 -9.52
N SER A 270 16.96 -16.37 -10.14
CA SER A 270 16.72 -16.02 -11.57
C SER A 270 15.30 -16.02 -12.16
N VAL A 271 14.27 -16.56 -11.50
CA VAL A 271 12.86 -16.48 -11.97
C VAL A 271 12.14 -15.23 -11.43
N CYS A 272 12.82 -14.48 -10.56
CA CYS A 272 12.29 -13.32 -9.87
C CYS A 272 13.06 -12.01 -10.14
N ARG A 273 14.18 -12.02 -10.90
CA ARG A 273 14.90 -10.82 -11.38
C ARG A 273 14.52 -10.48 -12.81
#